data_AF-A0A2N0NBU9-F1
#
_entry.id   AF-A0A2N0NBU9-F1
#
_cell.length_a   1.000
_cell.length_b   1.000
_cell.length_c   1.000
_cell.angle_alpha   90.00
_cell.angle_beta   90.00
_cell.angle_gamma   90.00
#
_symmetry.space_group_name_H-M   'P 1'
#
loop_
_entity.id
_entity.type
_entity.pdbx_description
1 polymer ?
#
loop_
_entity_poly.entity_id
_entity_poly.type
_entity_poly.pdbx_seq_one_letter_code
_entity_poly.pdbx_strand_id
1 'polypeptide(L)'
;MKKLNTQARLSEIHVFFLNSQELERERERKHRSHLLKPFNKLSNSIKTKRVYMFNEHLAVNFTNTATKYFHFDDHLTLQEICFAVQDKNFQANFGVQNKEKENQRNKAFVKVIDQGPIARDSYRNLAALEPKLPHETTIYKTKKRINKEMNNAIPISILNVTDQP
;
A
#
# COMPACT_ATOMS: atom_id res chain seq x y z
N MET A 1 25.00 34.18 67.87
CA MET A 1 24.90 34.54 66.44
C MET A 1 24.65 33.29 65.61
N LYS A 2 24.07 33.48 64.42
CA LYS A 2 23.24 32.55 63.62
C LYS A 2 23.89 31.22 63.20
N LYS A 3 23.06 30.17 63.17
CA LYS A 3 23.23 28.90 62.46
C LYS A 3 23.62 29.12 60.99
N LEU A 4 24.56 28.33 60.47
CA LEU A 4 24.63 28.00 59.05
C LEU A 4 24.35 26.51 58.89
N ASN A 5 23.18 26.23 58.33
CA ASN A 5 22.67 24.92 57.96
C ASN A 5 23.20 24.61 56.56
N THR A 6 24.23 23.78 56.43
CA THR A 6 24.69 23.30 55.12
C THR A 6 24.02 21.95 54.85
N GLN A 7 22.71 21.98 54.64
CA GLN A 7 22.00 20.87 54.02
C GLN A 7 22.38 20.87 52.52
N ALA A 8 23.45 20.16 52.18
CA ALA A 8 23.74 19.82 50.80
C ALA A 8 22.65 18.86 50.31
N ARG A 9 21.56 19.41 49.77
CA ARG A 9 20.61 18.66 48.96
C ARG A 9 21.36 18.25 47.69
N LEU A 10 21.93 17.05 47.69
CA LEU A 10 22.23 16.33 46.46
C LEU A 10 20.88 16.14 45.77
N SER A 11 20.56 17.04 44.84
CA SER A 11 19.47 16.84 43.91
C SER A 11 19.77 15.54 43.17
N GLU A 12 19.00 14.49 43.50
CA GLU A 12 19.00 13.21 42.79
C GLU A 12 18.66 13.47 41.34
N ILE A 13 19.70 13.65 40.53
CA ILE A 13 19.67 13.32 39.12
C ILE A 13 20.50 12.05 39.04
N HIS A 14 19.83 10.90 39.02
CA HIS A 14 20.43 9.65 38.59
C HIS A 14 20.80 9.81 37.11
N VAL A 15 21.94 10.44 36.83
CA VAL A 15 22.53 10.45 35.50
C VAL A 15 23.07 9.05 35.28
N PHE A 16 22.28 8.20 34.63
CA PHE A 16 22.83 7.00 34.01
C PHE A 16 23.85 7.48 32.98
N PHE A 17 25.13 7.48 33.34
CA PHE A 17 26.22 7.56 32.38
C PHE A 17 26.22 6.25 31.58
N LEU A 18 25.29 6.13 30.63
CA LEU A 18 25.40 5.15 29.57
C LEU A 18 26.65 5.53 28.78
N ASN A 19 27.71 4.75 28.96
CA ASN A 19 28.95 4.89 28.22
C ASN A 19 28.62 4.81 26.72
N SER A 20 28.76 5.94 26.01
CA SER A 20 28.38 6.04 24.59
C SER A 20 29.12 5.02 23.72
N GLN A 21 30.36 4.65 24.06
CA GLN A 21 31.10 3.60 23.35
C GLN A 21 30.49 2.21 23.60
N GLU A 22 30.05 1.92 24.83
CA GLU A 22 29.33 0.68 25.16
C GLU A 22 28.02 0.59 24.37
N LEU A 23 27.31 1.71 24.31
CA LEU A 23 26.04 1.81 23.60
C LEU A 23 26.22 1.65 22.09
N GLU A 24 27.26 2.24 21.50
CA GLU A 24 27.60 2.09 20.09
C GLU A 24 28.00 0.63 19.79
N ARG A 25 28.83 0.01 20.63
CA ARG A 25 29.19 -1.42 20.52
C ARG A 25 27.96 -2.33 20.59
N GLU A 26 27.02 -2.05 21.49
CA GLU A 26 25.77 -2.80 21.59
C GLU A 26 24.84 -2.56 20.40
N ARG A 27 24.78 -1.33 19.87
CA ARG A 27 24.05 -1.02 18.63
C ARG A 27 24.65 -1.76 17.44
N GLU A 28 25.97 -1.80 17.30
CA GLU A 28 26.66 -2.54 16.24
C GLU A 28 26.45 -4.05 16.37
N ARG A 29 26.52 -4.61 17.59
CA ARG A 29 26.21 -6.02 17.86
C ARG A 29 24.77 -6.38 17.50
N LYS A 30 23.82 -5.51 17.83
CA LYS A 30 22.39 -5.68 17.45
C LYS A 30 22.17 -5.51 15.95
N HIS A 31 22.87 -4.56 15.32
CA HIS A 31 22.78 -4.33 13.88
C HIS A 31 23.26 -5.56 13.08
N ARG A 32 24.34 -6.21 13.53
CA ARG A 32 24.87 -7.44 12.92
C ARG A 32 23.96 -8.67 13.08
N SER A 33 22.97 -8.62 13.97
CA SER A 33 22.08 -9.75 14.29
C SER A 33 20.67 -9.63 13.71
N HIS A 34 20.37 -8.62 12.87
CA HIS A 34 19.08 -8.50 12.19
C HIS A 34 18.93 -9.49 11.02
N LEU A 35 18.96 -10.79 11.33
CA LEU A 35 18.52 -11.82 10.42
C LEU A 35 17.03 -11.62 10.12
N LEU A 36 16.68 -11.62 8.83
CA LEU A 36 15.29 -11.56 8.42
C LEU A 36 14.55 -12.76 9.01
N LYS A 37 13.45 -12.47 9.74
CA LYS A 37 12.56 -13.54 10.20
C LYS A 37 12.09 -14.37 9.01
N PRO A 38 12.04 -15.72 9.13
CA PRO A 38 11.52 -16.61 8.09
C PRO A 38 10.12 -16.20 7.64
N PHE A 39 9.83 -16.37 6.34
CA PHE A 39 8.60 -15.85 5.73
C PHE A 39 7.33 -16.42 6.36
N ASN A 40 7.30 -17.71 6.71
CA ASN A 40 6.17 -18.35 7.40
C ASN A 40 5.83 -17.71 8.75
N LYS A 41 6.85 -17.24 9.50
CA LYS A 41 6.71 -16.61 10.82
C LYS A 41 6.24 -15.15 10.78
N LEU A 42 5.97 -14.59 9.61
CA LEU A 42 5.52 -13.21 9.46
C LEU A 42 3.99 -13.12 9.48
N SER A 43 3.48 -11.99 9.99
CA SER A 43 2.10 -11.58 9.78
C SER A 43 1.84 -11.29 8.30
N ASN A 44 0.57 -11.38 7.87
CA ASN A 44 0.20 -11.13 6.48
C ASN A 44 0.60 -9.72 6.00
N SER A 45 0.43 -8.70 6.84
CA SER A 45 0.84 -7.33 6.50
C SER A 45 2.33 -7.20 6.20
N ILE A 46 3.17 -7.88 6.99
CA ILE A 46 4.63 -7.87 6.80
C ILE A 46 5.03 -8.72 5.59
N LYS A 47 4.33 -9.83 5.30
CA LYS A 47 4.51 -10.62 4.07
C LYS A 47 4.28 -9.74 2.84
N THR A 48 3.14 -9.04 2.79
CA THR A 48 2.80 -8.13 1.69
C THR A 48 3.84 -7.02 1.53
N LYS A 49 4.23 -6.37 2.64
CA LYS A 49 5.24 -5.30 2.59
C LYS A 49 6.60 -5.80 2.09
N ARG A 50 7.02 -7.00 2.50
CA ARG A 50 8.29 -7.58 2.06
C ARG A 50 8.28 -7.94 0.58
N VAL A 51 7.21 -8.57 0.09
CA VAL A 51 7.01 -8.88 -1.33
C VAL A 51 7.01 -7.60 -2.17
N TYR A 52 6.30 -6.57 -1.72
CA TYR A 52 6.29 -5.27 -2.39
C TYR A 52 7.70 -4.67 -2.51
N MET A 53 8.45 -4.60 -1.40
CA MET A 53 9.82 -4.08 -1.41
C MET A 53 10.77 -4.89 -2.29
N PHE A 54 10.61 -6.22 -2.31
CA PHE A 54 11.37 -7.08 -3.18
C PHE A 54 11.10 -6.80 -4.67
N ASN A 55 9.82 -6.64 -5.04
CA ASN A 55 9.42 -6.34 -6.41
C ASN A 55 9.92 -4.96 -6.88
N GLU A 56 9.80 -3.94 -6.02
CA GLU A 56 10.34 -2.60 -6.31
C GLU A 56 11.84 -2.65 -6.57
N HIS A 57 12.58 -3.40 -5.73
CA HIS A 57 14.02 -3.56 -5.90
C HIS A 57 14.37 -4.31 -7.19
N LEU A 58 13.60 -5.35 -7.55
CA LEU A 58 13.78 -6.05 -8.82
C LEU A 58 13.49 -5.14 -10.03
N ALA A 59 12.47 -4.29 -9.95
CA ALA A 59 12.15 -3.35 -11.02
C ALA A 59 13.28 -2.33 -11.25
N VAL A 60 13.82 -1.75 -10.18
CA VAL A 60 14.99 -0.85 -10.26
C VAL A 60 16.23 -1.59 -10.77
N ASN A 61 16.45 -2.82 -10.32
CA ASN A 61 17.58 -3.61 -10.80
C ASN A 61 17.43 -3.97 -12.30
N PHE A 62 16.20 -4.26 -12.75
CA PHE A 62 15.90 -4.48 -14.16
C PHE A 62 16.28 -3.26 -14.99
N THR A 63 15.85 -2.05 -14.61
CA THR A 63 16.21 -0.82 -15.36
C THR A 63 17.72 -0.59 -15.39
N ASN A 64 18.40 -0.78 -14.26
CA ASN A 64 19.86 -0.62 -14.16
C ASN A 64 20.65 -1.67 -14.94
N THR A 65 20.05 -2.85 -15.13
CA THR A 65 20.67 -3.93 -15.91
C THR A 65 20.38 -3.72 -17.38
N ALA A 66 19.16 -3.34 -17.74
CA ALA A 66 18.75 -3.05 -19.12
C ALA A 66 19.66 -2.02 -19.78
N THR A 67 20.00 -0.93 -19.08
CA THR A 67 20.90 0.12 -19.59
C THR A 67 22.31 -0.35 -19.90
N LYS A 68 22.73 -1.52 -19.39
CA LYS A 68 24.06 -2.11 -19.65
C LYS A 68 24.09 -3.00 -20.89
N TYR A 69 22.94 -3.55 -21.29
CA TYR A 69 22.87 -4.58 -22.33
C TYR A 69 22.08 -4.14 -23.56
N PHE A 70 21.22 -3.12 -23.44
CA PHE A 70 20.36 -2.64 -24.51
C PHE A 70 20.67 -1.17 -24.83
N HIS A 71 20.38 -0.77 -26.07
CA HIS A 71 20.50 0.61 -26.48
C HIS A 71 19.38 1.46 -25.86
N PHE A 72 19.61 2.77 -25.68
CA PHE A 72 18.60 3.65 -25.07
C PHE A 72 17.34 3.81 -25.96
N ASP A 73 17.48 3.59 -27.27
CA ASP A 73 16.37 3.59 -28.23
C ASP A 73 15.54 2.30 -28.18
N ASP A 74 16.06 1.23 -27.56
CA ASP A 74 15.31 0.00 -27.40
C ASP A 74 14.22 0.20 -26.33
N HIS A 75 12.96 -0.03 -26.70
CA HIS A 75 11.83 0.09 -25.78
C HIS A 75 11.71 -1.12 -24.85
N LEU A 76 12.53 -1.16 -23.80
CA LEU A 76 12.43 -2.18 -22.77
C LEU A 76 11.36 -1.86 -21.74
N THR A 77 10.51 -2.83 -21.47
CA THR A 77 9.47 -2.71 -20.43
C THR A 77 9.41 -3.99 -19.62
N LEU A 78 9.54 -3.85 -18.29
CA LEU A 78 9.26 -4.95 -17.38
C LEU A 78 7.75 -5.20 -17.38
N GLN A 79 7.31 -6.38 -17.79
CA GLN A 79 5.89 -6.70 -17.88
C GLN A 79 5.34 -7.25 -16.57
N GLU A 80 6.01 -8.26 -16.03
CA GLU A 80 5.53 -9.00 -14.86
C GLU A 80 6.70 -9.66 -14.11
N ILE A 81 6.55 -9.75 -12.79
CA ILE A 81 7.40 -10.56 -11.92
C ILE A 81 6.52 -11.64 -11.27
N CYS A 82 6.86 -12.91 -11.50
CA CYS A 82 6.22 -14.08 -10.90
C CYS A 82 7.24 -14.89 -10.11
N PHE A 83 6.94 -15.19 -8.85
CA PHE A 83 7.81 -16.01 -7.99
C PHE A 83 7.02 -16.67 -6.87
N ALA A 84 7.58 -17.74 -6.32
CA ALA A 84 7.01 -18.44 -5.17
C ALA A 84 7.89 -18.24 -3.94
N VAL A 85 7.26 -18.08 -2.77
CA VAL A 85 7.93 -18.19 -1.48
C VAL A 85 7.19 -19.24 -0.68
N GLN A 86 7.80 -20.42 -0.52
CA GLN A 86 7.14 -21.62 0.00
C GLN A 86 5.94 -21.97 -0.90
N ASP A 87 4.78 -22.29 -0.32
CA ASP A 87 3.58 -22.71 -1.06
C ASP A 87 2.73 -21.53 -1.57
N LYS A 88 3.27 -20.32 -1.58
CA LYS A 88 2.56 -19.11 -2.00
C LYS A 88 3.18 -18.50 -3.23
N ASN A 89 2.35 -18.35 -4.27
CA ASN A 89 2.69 -17.66 -5.50
C ASN A 89 2.41 -16.16 -5.38
N PHE A 90 3.35 -15.35 -5.87
CA PHE A 90 3.27 -13.90 -5.94
C PHE A 90 3.45 -13.47 -7.39
N GLN A 91 2.64 -12.48 -7.78
CA GLN A 91 2.60 -11.92 -9.11
C GLN A 91 2.50 -10.39 -8.99
N ALA A 92 3.39 -9.69 -9.67
CA ALA A 92 3.38 -8.23 -9.75
C ALA A 92 3.47 -7.78 -11.21
N ASN A 93 2.44 -7.04 -11.64
CA ASN A 93 2.33 -6.54 -12.99
C ASN A 93 2.93 -5.13 -13.09
N PHE A 94 3.94 -4.97 -13.94
CA PHE A 94 4.66 -3.72 -14.20
C PHE A 94 4.43 -3.16 -15.61
N GLY A 95 3.87 -3.96 -16.51
CA GLY A 95 3.58 -3.55 -17.88
C GLY A 95 2.67 -2.33 -17.94
N VAL A 96 2.74 -1.60 -19.06
CA VAL A 96 1.90 -0.43 -19.32
C VAL A 96 0.43 -0.84 -19.19
N GLN A 97 -0.18 -0.49 -18.06
CA GLN A 97 -1.62 -0.64 -17.90
C GLN A 97 -2.26 0.34 -18.88
N ASN A 98 -2.91 -0.20 -19.90
CA ASN A 98 -3.72 0.61 -20.78
C ASN A 98 -4.89 1.17 -19.97
N LYS A 99 -4.70 2.39 -19.45
CA LYS A 99 -5.68 3.10 -18.61
C LYS A 99 -7.05 3.20 -19.29
N GLU A 100 -7.07 3.25 -20.62
CA GLU A 100 -8.32 3.29 -21.38
C GLU A 100 -9.05 1.94 -21.33
N LYS A 101 -8.34 0.82 -21.56
CA LYS A 101 -8.92 -0.53 -21.40
C LYS A 101 -9.37 -0.78 -19.97
N GLU A 102 -8.60 -0.33 -18.98
CA GLU A 102 -8.98 -0.46 -17.57
C GLU A 102 -10.23 0.37 -17.25
N ASN A 103 -10.31 1.61 -17.75
CA ASN A 103 -11.49 2.45 -17.61
C ASN A 103 -12.72 1.83 -18.29
N GLN A 104 -12.59 1.30 -19.50
CA GLN A 104 -13.67 0.60 -20.22
C GLN A 104 -14.15 -0.61 -19.42
N ARG A 105 -13.23 -1.42 -18.90
CA ARG A 105 -13.52 -2.55 -18.03
C ARG A 105 -14.30 -2.12 -16.79
N ASN A 106 -13.83 -1.10 -16.07
CA ASN A 106 -14.50 -0.60 -14.87
C ASN A 106 -15.90 -0.05 -15.17
N LYS A 107 -16.08 0.65 -16.31
CA LYS A 107 -17.40 1.10 -16.78
C LYS A 107 -18.34 -0.09 -17.04
N ALA A 108 -17.85 -1.17 -17.65
CA ALA A 108 -18.64 -2.38 -17.89
C ALA A 108 -19.10 -3.04 -16.57
N PHE A 109 -18.23 -3.11 -15.56
CA PHE A 109 -18.63 -3.62 -14.23
C PHE A 109 -19.70 -2.74 -13.56
N VAL A 110 -19.55 -1.42 -13.60
CA VAL A 110 -20.58 -0.50 -13.08
C VAL A 110 -21.92 -0.76 -13.76
N LYS A 111 -21.93 -0.92 -15.09
CA LYS A 111 -23.15 -1.24 -15.85
C LYS A 111 -23.81 -2.54 -15.39
N VAL A 112 -23.05 -3.62 -15.23
CA VAL A 112 -23.58 -4.91 -14.78
C VAL A 112 -24.15 -4.81 -13.36
N ILE A 113 -23.46 -4.10 -12.46
CA ILE A 113 -23.94 -3.88 -11.08
C ILE A 113 -25.22 -3.05 -11.07
N ASP A 114 -25.35 -2.05 -11.93
CA ASP A 114 -26.56 -1.22 -12.01
C ASP A 114 -27.74 -2.01 -12.63
N GLN A 115 -27.48 -2.98 -13.51
CA GLN A 115 -28.49 -3.87 -14.09
C GLN A 115 -29.00 -4.92 -13.11
N GLY A 116 -28.12 -5.46 -12.27
CA GLY A 116 -28.43 -6.42 -11.21
C GLY A 116 -27.81 -5.97 -9.90
N PRO A 117 -28.52 -5.17 -9.08
CA PRO A 117 -27.95 -4.60 -7.87
C PRO A 117 -27.44 -5.69 -6.92
N ILE A 118 -26.15 -5.63 -6.60
CA ILE A 118 -25.51 -6.50 -5.61
C ILE A 118 -25.28 -5.70 -4.34
N ALA A 119 -25.61 -6.29 -3.18
CA ALA A 119 -25.31 -5.69 -1.90
C ALA A 119 -23.80 -5.46 -1.74
N ARG A 120 -23.43 -4.33 -1.13
CA ARG A 120 -22.02 -3.91 -1.01
C ARG A 120 -21.13 -5.00 -0.39
N ASP A 121 -21.58 -5.61 0.70
CA ASP A 121 -20.80 -6.63 1.41
C ASP A 121 -20.69 -7.93 0.62
N SER A 122 -21.73 -8.30 -0.14
CA SER A 122 -21.68 -9.43 -1.08
C SER A 122 -20.61 -9.22 -2.15
N TYR A 123 -20.53 -8.02 -2.74
CA TYR A 123 -19.50 -7.70 -3.72
C TYR A 123 -18.09 -7.73 -3.12
N ARG A 124 -17.91 -7.21 -1.88
CA ARG A 124 -16.64 -7.25 -1.16
C ARG A 124 -16.16 -8.68 -0.94
N ASN A 125 -17.04 -9.55 -0.49
CA ASN A 125 -16.73 -10.96 -0.27
C ASN A 125 -16.33 -11.64 -1.58
N LEU A 126 -17.04 -11.34 -2.68
CA LEU A 126 -16.72 -11.88 -4.00
C LEU A 126 -15.34 -11.39 -4.51
N ALA A 127 -15.05 -10.10 -4.37
CA ALA A 127 -13.77 -9.51 -4.78
C ALA A 127 -12.60 -10.00 -3.93
N ALA A 128 -12.84 -10.44 -2.69
CA ALA A 128 -11.82 -11.07 -1.87
C ALA A 128 -11.48 -12.49 -2.34
N LEU A 129 -12.43 -13.19 -2.97
CA LEU A 129 -12.24 -14.55 -3.51
C LEU A 129 -11.61 -14.54 -4.90
N GLU A 130 -11.96 -13.58 -5.75
CA GLU A 130 -11.44 -13.45 -7.11
C GLU A 130 -10.61 -12.17 -7.27
N PRO A 131 -9.26 -12.24 -7.19
CA PRO A 131 -8.38 -11.09 -7.27
C PRO A 131 -8.46 -10.34 -8.61
N LYS A 132 -8.95 -10.99 -9.68
CA LYS A 132 -9.13 -10.31 -10.96
C LYS A 132 -10.27 -9.30 -10.91
N LEU A 133 -11.20 -9.36 -9.96
CA LEU A 133 -12.30 -8.41 -9.87
C LEU A 133 -11.82 -7.01 -9.45
N PRO A 134 -12.39 -5.94 -10.01
CA PRO A 134 -12.08 -4.60 -9.57
C PRO A 134 -12.55 -4.38 -8.13
N HIS A 135 -11.69 -3.77 -7.32
CA HIS A 135 -12.02 -3.45 -5.94
C HIS A 135 -13.21 -2.49 -5.84
N GLU A 136 -14.00 -2.60 -4.76
CA GLU A 136 -15.19 -1.79 -4.54
C GLU A 136 -14.92 -0.28 -4.63
N THR A 137 -13.77 0.17 -4.13
CA THR A 137 -13.36 1.58 -4.21
C THR A 137 -13.18 2.06 -5.65
N THR A 138 -12.69 1.21 -6.55
CA THR A 138 -12.53 1.50 -7.97
C THR A 138 -13.89 1.62 -8.66
N ILE A 139 -14.81 0.70 -8.36
CA ILE A 139 -16.20 0.75 -8.83
C ILE A 139 -16.89 2.03 -8.36
N TYR A 140 -16.80 2.35 -7.07
CA TYR A 140 -17.39 3.57 -6.50
C TYR A 140 -16.85 4.85 -7.16
N LYS A 141 -15.52 4.96 -7.33
CA LYS A 141 -14.90 6.11 -8.02
C LYS A 141 -15.40 6.22 -9.46
N THR A 142 -15.52 5.10 -10.16
CA THR A 142 -16.01 5.05 -11.54
C THR A 142 -17.46 5.50 -11.62
N LYS A 143 -18.33 5.00 -10.73
CA LYS A 143 -19.74 5.41 -10.62
C LYS A 143 -19.87 6.90 -10.32
N LYS A 144 -19.09 7.42 -9.35
CA LYS A 144 -19.07 8.85 -9.03
C LYS A 144 -18.65 9.71 -10.24
N ARG A 145 -17.66 9.27 -11.01
CA ARG A 145 -17.24 9.96 -12.25
C ARG A 145 -18.37 9.99 -13.28
N ILE A 146 -19.01 8.85 -13.55
CA ILE A 146 -20.12 8.75 -14.50
C ILE A 146 -21.27 9.66 -14.07
N ASN A 147 -21.66 9.67 -12.80
CA ASN A 147 -22.72 10.54 -12.29
C ASN A 147 -22.39 12.03 -12.48
N LYS A 148 -21.11 12.43 -12.33
CA LYS A 148 -20.67 13.80 -12.60
C LYS A 148 -20.76 14.13 -14.09
N GLU A 149 -20.30 13.23 -14.96
CA GLU A 149 -20.40 13.37 -16.41
C GLU A 149 -21.87 13.48 -16.85
N MET A 150 -22.75 12.63 -16.30
CA MET A 150 -24.18 12.66 -16.56
C MET A 150 -24.83 13.97 -16.10
N ASN A 151 -24.55 14.44 -14.88
CA ASN A 151 -25.14 15.68 -14.36
C ASN A 151 -24.72 16.92 -15.17
N ASN A 152 -23.52 16.90 -15.76
CA ASN A 152 -23.07 17.95 -16.67
C ASN A 152 -23.79 17.90 -18.02
N ALA A 153 -24.13 16.70 -18.51
CA ALA A 153 -24.81 16.51 -19.80
C ALA A 153 -26.33 16.72 -19.69
N ILE A 154 -26.92 16.28 -18.57
CA ILE A 154 -28.35 16.35 -18.27
C ILE A 154 -28.46 16.82 -16.81
N PRO A 155 -28.81 18.10 -16.57
CA PRO A 155 -28.94 18.63 -15.22
C PRO A 155 -30.02 17.85 -14.45
N ILE A 156 -29.66 17.27 -13.31
CA ILE A 156 -30.60 16.61 -12.41
C ILE A 156 -30.95 17.58 -11.28
N SER A 157 -32.20 18.04 -11.24
CA SER A 157 -32.75 18.81 -10.12
C SER A 157 -33.50 17.88 -9.16
N ILE A 158 -33.21 17.99 -7.87
CA ILE A 158 -33.96 17.29 -6.81
C ILE A 158 -35.10 18.21 -6.40
N LEU A 159 -36.33 17.83 -6.71
CA LEU A 159 -37.53 18.48 -6.20
C LEU A 159 -37.91 17.82 -4.88
N ASN A 160 -37.78 18.55 -3.77
CA ASN A 160 -38.36 18.16 -2.51
C ASN A 160 -39.87 18.45 -2.58
N VAL A 161 -40.65 17.41 -2.85
CA VAL A 161 -42.10 17.48 -2.71
C VAL A 161 -42.38 17.32 -1.22
N THR A 162 -42.49 18.45 -0.51
CA THR A 162 -43.10 18.44 0.81
C THR A 162 -44.59 18.32 0.62
N ASP A 163 -45.19 17.24 1.12
CA ASP A 163 -46.65 17.13 1.21
C ASP A 163 -47.15 18.29 2.08
N GLN A 164 -47.81 19.27 1.45
CA GLN A 164 -48.59 20.26 2.18
C GLN A 164 -49.92 19.61 2.62
N PRO A 165 -50.38 19.89 3.86
CA PRO A 165 -51.53 19.24 4.47
C PRO A 165 -52.86 19.52 3.75
#